data_AF-A0A6J5EFD6-F1
#
_entry.id   AF-A0A6J5EFD6-F1
#
_cell.length_a   1.000
_cell.length_b   1.000
_cell.length_c   1.000
_cell.angle_alpha   90.00
_cell.angle_beta   90.00
_cell.angle_gamma   90.00
#
_symmetry.space_group_name_H-M   'P 1'
#
loop_
_entity.id
_entity.type
_entity.pdbx_description
1 polymer ?
#
loop_
_entity_poly.entity_id
_entity_poly.type
_entity_poly.pdbx_seq_one_letter_code
_entity_poly.pdbx_strand_id
1 'polypeptide(L)'
;MEADTGRYPWAIGDASAYVEAYRRVVNACRTMTGQIRFVWSPAGNRNLDDYFPGRAYVDDIGLSVFDCPRCATWPAGGRASAASILRTKYARVADYGLPVMVTELGVDGSNARKRESLDEFQRSLWRYPLLKAVVYFNAVDTPGAWPAHYVPDWRIAPAFLQATVVAR
;
A
#
# COMPACT_ATOMS: atom_id res chain seq x y z
N MET A 1 4.91 0.46 13.42
CA MET A 1 4.55 1.09 12.13
C MET A 1 3.95 2.45 12.40
N GLU A 2 3.99 3.36 11.43
CA GLU A 2 3.73 4.79 11.61
C GLU A 2 2.25 5.18 11.76
N ALA A 3 1.33 4.24 11.57
CA ALA A 3 -0.09 4.42 11.86
C ALA A 3 -0.39 3.89 13.26
N ASP A 4 -0.23 4.74 14.28
CA ASP A 4 -0.51 4.42 15.69
C ASP A 4 -2.02 4.32 15.94
N THR A 5 -2.57 3.15 15.62
CA THR A 5 -4.01 2.87 15.67
C THR A 5 -4.33 1.77 16.68
N GLY A 6 -3.33 1.05 17.19
CA GLY A 6 -3.53 -0.16 17.98
C GLY A 6 -4.19 -1.33 17.25
N ARG A 7 -4.58 -1.16 15.96
CA ARG A 7 -5.21 -2.23 15.15
C ARG A 7 -4.31 -3.44 15.01
N TYR A 8 -3.01 -3.20 14.86
CA TYR A 8 -1.99 -4.24 14.92
C TYR A 8 -1.15 -4.06 16.19
N PRO A 9 -0.69 -5.15 16.82
CA PRO A 9 0.08 -5.05 18.07
C PRO A 9 1.43 -4.34 17.89
N TRP A 10 1.94 -4.21 16.65
CA TRP A 10 3.16 -3.46 16.31
C TRP A 10 2.89 -2.01 15.87
N ALA A 11 1.64 -1.54 15.94
CA ALA A 11 1.19 -0.23 15.51
C ALA A 11 0.91 0.67 16.74
N ILE A 12 1.95 0.86 17.56
CA ILE A 12 1.90 1.45 18.92
C ILE A 12 2.82 2.69 19.08
N GLY A 13 3.20 3.35 17.99
CA GLY A 13 3.98 4.59 18.05
C GLY A 13 5.49 4.44 18.34
N ASP A 14 6.02 3.24 18.54
CA ASP A 14 7.46 3.01 18.77
C ASP A 14 8.22 2.71 17.46
N ALA A 15 8.86 3.75 16.92
CA ALA A 15 9.62 3.68 15.67
C ALA A 15 10.90 2.84 15.79
N SER A 16 11.66 3.03 16.88
CA SER A 16 12.94 2.33 17.09
C SER A 16 12.70 0.84 17.26
N ALA A 17 11.76 0.45 18.12
CA ALA A 17 11.44 -0.96 18.34
C ALA A 17 10.90 -1.63 17.07
N TYR A 18 10.10 -0.91 16.27
CA TYR A 18 9.64 -1.41 14.98
C TYR A 18 10.81 -1.68 14.01
N VAL A 19 11.74 -0.73 13.87
CA VAL A 19 12.92 -0.87 13.00
C VAL A 19 13.81 -2.03 13.46
N GLU A 20 14.07 -2.14 14.77
CA GLU A 20 14.86 -3.23 15.34
C GLU A 20 14.21 -4.60 15.10
N ALA A 21 12.90 -4.70 15.35
CA ALA A 21 12.14 -5.94 15.12
C ALA A 21 12.17 -6.35 13.65
N TYR A 22 11.96 -5.41 12.72
CA TYR A 22 12.02 -5.68 11.28
C TYR A 22 13.40 -6.20 10.89
N ARG A 23 14.47 -5.49 11.28
CA ARG A 23 15.86 -5.90 10.98
C ARG A 23 16.19 -7.27 11.57
N ARG A 24 15.72 -7.58 12.77
CA ARG A 24 15.92 -8.89 13.41
C ARG A 24 15.31 -10.03 12.58
N VAL A 25 14.07 -9.87 12.12
CA VAL A 25 13.41 -10.88 11.27
C VAL A 25 14.17 -11.07 9.96
N VAL A 26 14.52 -9.98 9.26
CA VAL A 26 15.26 -10.05 8.00
C VAL A 26 16.60 -10.76 8.17
N ASN A 27 17.37 -10.39 9.20
CA ASN A 27 18.66 -11.03 9.49
C ASN A 27 18.48 -12.53 9.76
N ALA A 28 17.53 -12.92 10.60
CA ALA A 28 17.29 -14.32 10.93
C ALA A 28 16.87 -15.15 9.72
N CYS A 29 16.05 -14.60 8.82
CA CYS A 29 15.67 -15.31 7.61
C CYS A 29 16.82 -15.41 6.60
N ARG A 30 17.63 -14.36 6.47
CA ARG A 30 18.76 -14.34 5.53
C ARG A 30 19.91 -15.27 5.94
N THR A 31 20.06 -15.59 7.23
CA THR A 31 21.00 -16.64 7.66
C THR A 31 20.53 -18.04 7.23
N MET A 32 19.23 -18.23 7.02
CA MET A 32 18.65 -19.51 6.59
C MET A 32 18.62 -19.65 5.07
N THR A 33 18.31 -18.58 4.34
CA THR A 33 18.21 -18.60 2.87
C THR A 33 18.26 -17.20 2.26
N GLY A 34 18.91 -17.08 1.11
CA GLY A 34 18.91 -15.86 0.29
C GLY A 34 17.72 -15.74 -0.68
N GLN A 35 16.79 -16.70 -0.67
CA GLN A 35 15.67 -16.75 -1.63
C GLN A 35 14.47 -15.90 -1.23
N ILE A 36 14.39 -15.43 0.02
CA ILE A 36 13.28 -14.63 0.52
C ILE A 36 13.53 -13.15 0.22
N ARG A 37 12.54 -12.49 -0.37
CA ARG A 37 12.51 -11.03 -0.52
C ARG A 37 11.66 -10.41 0.59
N PHE A 38 12.08 -9.25 1.08
CA PHE A 38 11.43 -8.52 2.15
C PHE A 38 10.78 -7.24 1.64
N VAL A 39 9.47 -7.14 1.83
CA VAL A 39 8.68 -5.96 1.49
C VAL A 39 8.47 -5.12 2.75
N TRP A 40 8.86 -3.86 2.72
CA TRP A 40 8.48 -2.90 3.76
C TRP A 40 7.28 -2.09 3.27
N SER A 41 6.14 -2.22 3.94
CA SER A 41 4.86 -1.66 3.48
C SER A 41 4.30 -0.66 4.50
N PRO A 42 4.77 0.60 4.49
CA PRO A 42 4.25 1.65 5.37
C PRO A 42 2.77 1.95 5.06
N ALA A 43 2.04 2.46 6.06
CA ALA A 43 0.73 3.07 5.84
C ALA A 43 0.79 4.28 4.90
N GLY A 44 1.95 4.92 4.77
CA GLY A 44 2.18 6.08 3.93
C GLY A 44 1.80 7.38 4.63
N ASN A 45 2.07 7.52 5.94
CA ASN A 45 1.95 8.79 6.68
C ASN A 45 3.18 9.70 6.48
N ARG A 46 3.16 10.94 6.98
CA ARG A 46 4.28 11.88 6.73
C ARG A 46 5.54 11.53 7.53
N ASN A 47 5.37 10.82 8.63
CA ASN A 47 6.41 10.31 9.52
C ASN A 47 6.86 8.89 9.16
N LEU A 48 6.62 8.42 7.93
CA LEU A 48 7.01 7.06 7.54
C LEU A 48 8.54 6.85 7.58
N ASP A 49 9.32 7.92 7.43
CA ASP A 49 10.79 7.89 7.48
C ASP A 49 11.32 7.35 8.82
N ASP A 50 10.64 7.68 9.92
CA ASP A 50 11.01 7.22 11.27
C ASP A 50 10.97 5.68 11.38
N TYR A 51 10.17 5.03 10.52
CA TYR A 51 9.94 3.59 10.53
C TYR A 51 10.66 2.85 9.41
N PHE A 52 11.46 3.54 8.59
CA PHE A 52 12.19 2.91 7.49
C PHE A 52 13.36 2.08 8.02
N PRO A 53 13.39 0.75 7.81
CA PRO A 53 14.43 -0.11 8.37
C PRO A 53 15.79 0.04 7.66
N GLY A 54 15.86 0.81 6.58
CA GLY A 54 17.08 1.05 5.80
C GLY A 54 17.18 0.12 4.59
N ARG A 55 17.81 0.64 3.52
CA ARG A 55 17.90 -0.04 2.21
C ARG A 55 18.53 -1.43 2.26
N ALA A 56 19.42 -1.68 3.21
CA ALA A 56 20.04 -3.00 3.39
C ALA A 56 19.03 -4.09 3.79
N TYR A 57 17.87 -3.74 4.31
CA TYR A 57 16.87 -4.69 4.85
C TYR A 57 15.61 -4.80 4.00
N VAL A 58 15.49 -4.01 2.93
CA VAL A 58 14.27 -3.91 2.13
C VAL A 58 14.60 -4.20 0.68
N ASP A 59 13.92 -5.19 0.10
CA ASP A 59 14.06 -5.54 -1.30
C ASP A 59 13.05 -4.79 -2.18
N ASP A 60 11.85 -4.55 -1.65
CA ASP A 60 10.76 -3.80 -2.31
C ASP A 60 9.98 -2.96 -1.29
N ILE A 61 9.41 -1.84 -1.72
CA ILE A 61 8.52 -1.00 -0.90
C ILE A 61 7.07 -1.28 -1.29
N GLY A 62 6.24 -1.64 -0.30
CA GLY A 62 4.81 -1.86 -0.48
C GLY A 62 3.98 -0.60 -0.21
N LEU A 63 2.97 -0.35 -1.03
CA LEU A 63 2.00 0.71 -0.84
C LEU A 63 0.58 0.15 -0.87
N SER A 64 -0.16 0.25 0.24
CA SER A 64 -1.59 -0.06 0.25
C SER A 64 -2.39 1.15 -0.29
N VAL A 65 -3.24 0.94 -1.28
CA VAL A 65 -4.02 1.95 -2.00
C VAL A 65 -5.50 1.57 -1.94
N PHE A 66 -6.25 2.26 -1.08
CA PHE A 66 -7.68 2.02 -0.92
C PHE A 66 -8.48 3.29 -1.23
N ASP A 67 -9.17 3.30 -2.37
CA ASP A 67 -10.11 4.35 -2.77
C ASP A 67 -11.48 4.06 -2.16
N CYS A 68 -11.69 4.53 -0.95
CA CYS A 68 -12.92 4.35 -0.19
C CYS A 68 -13.39 5.64 0.48
N PRO A 69 -14.20 6.46 -0.22
CA PRO A 69 -14.83 7.67 0.31
C PRO A 69 -15.64 7.43 1.59
N ARG A 70 -16.17 6.21 1.76
CA ARG A 70 -16.97 5.83 2.93
C ARG A 70 -16.13 5.35 4.12
N CYS A 71 -14.86 5.03 3.93
CA CYS A 71 -14.03 4.39 4.96
C CYS A 71 -13.37 5.38 5.92
N ALA A 72 -13.50 6.69 5.67
CA ALA A 72 -13.02 7.79 6.52
C ALA A 72 -11.51 7.75 6.86
N THR A 73 -10.68 7.15 6.00
CA THR A 73 -9.30 6.81 6.38
C THR A 73 -8.23 7.67 5.77
N TRP A 74 -8.38 8.20 4.56
CA TRP A 74 -7.29 8.94 3.94
C TRP A 74 -7.61 9.61 2.59
N PRO A 75 -7.10 10.83 2.30
CA PRO A 75 -6.64 11.85 3.24
C PRO A 75 -7.84 12.47 3.96
N ALA A 76 -7.62 13.01 5.16
CA ALA A 76 -8.66 13.72 5.89
C ALA A 76 -9.22 14.88 5.02
N GLY A 77 -10.52 14.85 4.73
CA GLY A 77 -11.25 15.93 4.04
C GLY A 77 -11.18 15.95 2.51
N GLY A 78 -10.61 14.94 1.84
CA GLY A 78 -10.51 14.91 0.37
C GLY A 78 -11.25 13.74 -0.30
N ARG A 79 -11.84 13.98 -1.48
CA ARG A 79 -12.21 12.92 -2.44
C ARG A 79 -10.93 12.41 -3.10
N ALA A 80 -10.27 11.41 -2.52
CA ALA A 80 -9.07 10.83 -3.13
C ALA A 80 -9.43 9.62 -4.00
N SER A 81 -9.05 9.67 -5.28
CA SER A 81 -9.06 8.52 -6.18
C SER A 81 -7.84 7.63 -5.95
N ALA A 82 -7.91 6.36 -6.37
CA ALA A 82 -6.77 5.43 -6.30
C ALA A 82 -5.49 6.03 -6.91
N ALA A 83 -5.60 6.72 -8.05
CA ALA A 83 -4.48 7.40 -8.71
C ALA A 83 -3.86 8.51 -7.84
N SER A 84 -4.70 9.33 -7.20
CA SER A 84 -4.23 10.40 -6.32
C SER A 84 -3.55 9.87 -5.05
N ILE A 85 -4.03 8.71 -4.54
CA ILE A 85 -3.44 8.03 -3.39
C ILE A 85 -2.08 7.48 -3.73
N LEU A 86 -1.97 6.75 -4.85
CA LEU A 86 -0.69 6.24 -5.33
C LEU A 86 0.31 7.38 -5.54
N ARG A 87 -0.07 8.45 -6.25
CA ARG A 87 0.80 9.62 -6.47
C ARG A 87 1.41 10.13 -5.17
N THR A 88 0.56 10.33 -4.16
CA THR A 88 0.97 10.91 -2.89
C THR A 88 1.86 9.96 -2.08
N LYS A 89 1.54 8.66 -2.03
CA LYS A 89 2.36 7.69 -1.29
C LYS A 89 3.67 7.38 -2.02
N TYR A 90 3.65 7.24 -3.34
CA TYR A 90 4.83 7.04 -4.17
C TYR A 90 5.85 8.17 -3.98
N ALA A 91 5.40 9.42 -3.99
CA ALA A 91 6.28 10.57 -3.81
C ALA A 91 7.05 10.55 -2.47
N ARG A 92 6.50 9.92 -1.43
CA ARG A 92 7.17 9.83 -0.11
C ARG A 92 8.22 8.73 -0.03
N VAL A 93 8.19 7.77 -0.94
CA VAL A 93 9.07 6.60 -0.90
C VAL A 93 10.05 6.54 -2.08
N ALA A 94 9.85 7.39 -3.10
CA ALA A 94 10.67 7.40 -4.32
C ALA A 94 12.16 7.66 -4.02
N ASP A 95 12.46 8.53 -3.06
CA ASP A 95 13.83 8.94 -2.73
C ASP A 95 14.64 7.83 -2.03
N TYR A 96 14.00 6.76 -1.56
CA TYR A 96 14.72 5.57 -1.08
C TYR A 96 15.42 4.80 -2.20
N GLY A 97 15.04 5.03 -3.47
CA GLY A 97 15.67 4.42 -4.63
C GLY A 97 15.52 2.89 -4.66
N LEU A 98 14.41 2.37 -4.14
CA LEU A 98 14.07 0.95 -4.13
C LEU A 98 12.87 0.68 -5.06
N PRO A 99 12.74 -0.53 -5.61
CA PRO A 99 11.52 -0.93 -6.33
C PRO A 99 10.28 -0.72 -5.45
N VAL A 100 9.18 -0.33 -6.08
CA VAL A 100 7.89 -0.08 -5.43
C VAL A 100 6.86 -1.08 -5.96
N MET A 101 5.96 -1.52 -5.11
CA MET A 101 4.78 -2.29 -5.49
C MET A 101 3.55 -1.73 -4.78
N VAL A 102 2.41 -1.74 -5.46
CA VAL A 102 1.11 -1.60 -4.80
C VAL A 102 0.77 -2.99 -4.25
N THR A 103 0.98 -3.20 -2.96
CA THR A 103 0.76 -4.48 -2.26
C THR A 103 -0.73 -4.78 -2.09
N GLU A 104 -1.55 -3.75 -2.02
CA GLU A 104 -2.99 -3.85 -1.90
C GLU A 104 -3.63 -2.72 -2.69
N LEU A 105 -4.54 -3.06 -3.59
CA LEU A 105 -5.41 -2.12 -4.28
C LEU A 105 -6.87 -2.51 -4.06
N GLY A 106 -7.69 -1.55 -3.65
CA GLY A 106 -9.14 -1.71 -3.55
C GLY A 106 -9.87 -0.42 -3.88
N VAL A 107 -10.96 -0.52 -4.65
CA VAL A 107 -11.86 0.60 -4.93
C VAL A 107 -13.26 0.23 -4.48
N ASP A 108 -13.86 1.08 -3.66
CA ASP A 108 -15.22 0.92 -3.14
C ASP A 108 -16.28 1.43 -4.15
N GLY A 109 -17.56 1.16 -3.91
CA GLY A 109 -18.70 1.77 -4.61
C GLY A 109 -19.25 0.95 -5.78
N SER A 110 -20.00 1.62 -6.66
CA SER A 110 -20.66 0.96 -7.80
C SER A 110 -19.65 0.43 -8.81
N ASN A 111 -20.05 -0.56 -9.60
CA ASN A 111 -19.22 -1.10 -10.70
C ASN A 111 -18.76 -0.03 -11.69
N ALA A 112 -19.60 0.98 -11.97
CA ALA A 112 -19.24 2.09 -12.84
C ALA A 112 -18.09 2.93 -12.24
N ARG A 113 -18.19 3.28 -10.94
CA ARG A 113 -17.11 4.00 -10.23
C ARG A 113 -15.83 3.17 -10.15
N LYS A 114 -15.93 1.89 -9.81
CA LYS A 114 -14.78 0.97 -9.75
C LYS A 114 -14.04 0.96 -11.08
N ARG A 115 -14.75 0.80 -12.19
CA ARG A 115 -14.16 0.84 -13.53
C ARG A 115 -13.49 2.18 -13.82
N GLU A 116 -14.18 3.29 -13.60
CA GLU A 116 -13.65 4.64 -13.86
C GLU A 116 -12.35 4.91 -13.07
N SER A 117 -12.35 4.62 -11.77
CA SER A 117 -11.18 4.82 -10.89
C SER A 117 -10.02 3.91 -11.28
N LEU A 118 -10.28 2.65 -11.64
CA LEU A 118 -9.25 1.72 -12.08
C LEU A 118 -8.67 2.09 -13.46
N ASP A 119 -9.50 2.59 -14.39
CA ASP A 119 -9.05 3.10 -15.68
C ASP A 119 -8.16 4.35 -15.52
N GLU A 120 -8.51 5.26 -14.60
CA GLU A 120 -7.65 6.39 -14.22
C GLU A 120 -6.33 5.90 -13.62
N PHE A 121 -6.40 4.98 -12.65
CA PHE A 121 -5.25 4.40 -11.98
C PHE A 121 -4.28 3.75 -12.98
N GLN A 122 -4.77 2.88 -13.87
CA GLN A 122 -3.95 2.21 -14.88
C GLN A 122 -3.27 3.21 -15.84
N ARG A 123 -4.00 4.25 -16.27
CA ARG A 123 -3.42 5.32 -17.12
C ARG A 123 -2.38 6.18 -16.42
N SER A 124 -2.33 6.16 -15.08
CA SER A 124 -1.32 6.90 -14.32
C SER A 124 0.00 6.15 -14.15
N LEU A 125 0.03 4.83 -14.36
CA LEU A 125 1.14 3.97 -13.92
C LEU A 125 2.49 4.28 -14.59
N TRP A 126 2.48 4.79 -15.82
CA TRP A 126 3.70 5.18 -16.55
C TRP A 126 4.52 6.26 -15.82
N ARG A 127 3.90 7.02 -14.90
CA ARG A 127 4.56 8.08 -14.12
C ARG A 127 5.44 7.57 -12.98
N TYR A 128 5.42 6.27 -12.70
CA TYR A 128 6.06 5.68 -11.52
C TYR A 128 7.17 4.70 -11.94
N PRO A 129 8.38 5.19 -12.30
CA PRO A 129 9.45 4.35 -12.86
C PRO A 129 9.93 3.23 -11.93
N LEU A 130 9.79 3.40 -10.61
CA LEU A 130 10.14 2.38 -9.63
C LEU A 130 9.03 1.34 -9.42
N LEU A 131 7.80 1.59 -9.88
CA LEU A 131 6.68 0.67 -9.70
C LEU A 131 6.86 -0.59 -10.56
N LYS A 132 6.86 -1.77 -9.91
CA LYS A 132 7.08 -3.08 -10.57
C LYS A 132 5.87 -3.99 -10.55
N ALA A 133 4.96 -3.79 -9.60
CA ALA A 133 3.78 -4.64 -9.46
C ALA A 133 2.61 -3.88 -8.86
N VAL A 134 1.40 -4.32 -9.22
CA VAL A 134 0.14 -3.93 -8.59
C VAL A 134 -0.62 -5.21 -8.25
N VAL A 135 -1.00 -5.35 -6.98
CA VAL A 135 -1.74 -6.50 -6.46
C VAL A 135 -3.10 -6.02 -5.99
N TYR A 136 -4.16 -6.54 -6.60
CA TYR A 136 -5.54 -6.19 -6.26
C TYR A 136 -6.09 -7.09 -5.16
N PHE A 137 -6.72 -6.50 -4.13
CA PHE A 137 -7.37 -7.22 -3.05
C PHE A 137 -8.83 -7.50 -3.42
N ASN A 138 -9.08 -8.65 -4.05
CA ASN A 138 -10.39 -8.99 -4.64
C ASN A 138 -11.34 -9.70 -3.65
N ALA A 139 -11.65 -9.07 -2.51
CA ALA A 139 -12.50 -9.66 -1.47
C ALA A 139 -13.43 -8.64 -0.80
N VAL A 140 -14.40 -9.12 -0.01
CA VAL A 140 -15.09 -8.28 0.97
C VAL A 140 -14.15 -8.12 2.17
N ASP A 141 -14.02 -6.91 2.70
CA ASP A 141 -13.12 -6.65 3.83
C ASP A 141 -13.64 -7.24 5.16
N THR A 142 -12.81 -7.15 6.19
CA THR A 142 -13.11 -7.63 7.53
C THR A 142 -13.89 -6.58 8.33
N PRO A 143 -14.98 -6.97 9.03
CA PRO A 143 -15.63 -6.09 10.01
C PRO A 143 -14.64 -5.51 11.04
N GLY A 144 -14.74 -4.20 11.31
CA GLY A 144 -13.86 -3.51 12.25
C GLY A 144 -12.49 -3.10 11.70
N ALA A 145 -12.18 -3.41 10.44
CA ALA A 145 -10.95 -2.95 9.79
C ALA A 145 -10.88 -1.43 9.61
N TRP A 146 -12.03 -0.78 9.42
CA TRP A 146 -12.12 0.63 9.07
C TRP A 146 -12.77 1.46 10.19
N PRO A 147 -12.28 2.68 10.48
CA PRO A 147 -12.82 3.56 11.54
C PRO A 147 -14.31 3.89 11.38
N ALA A 148 -14.80 3.97 10.14
CA ALA A 148 -16.20 4.26 9.87
C ALA A 148 -17.15 3.07 10.16
N HIS A 149 -16.65 1.95 10.66
CA HIS A 149 -17.37 0.67 10.82
C HIS A 149 -18.07 0.17 9.53
N TYR A 150 -17.70 0.75 8.40
CA TYR A 150 -18.14 0.33 7.08
C TYR A 150 -17.25 -0.81 6.59
N VAL A 151 -17.87 -1.85 6.02
CA VAL A 151 -17.17 -2.98 5.41
C VAL A 151 -17.23 -2.83 3.89
N PRO A 152 -16.17 -2.34 3.24
CA PRO A 152 -16.13 -2.20 1.79
C PRO A 152 -16.11 -3.56 1.09
N ASP A 153 -16.78 -3.62 -0.05
CA ASP A 153 -16.69 -4.75 -0.97
C ASP A 153 -15.76 -4.39 -2.11
N TRP A 154 -14.52 -4.88 -2.05
CA TRP A 154 -13.49 -4.58 -3.05
C TRP A 154 -13.63 -5.38 -4.33
N ARG A 155 -14.54 -6.37 -4.38
CA ARG A 155 -14.58 -7.30 -5.50
C ARG A 155 -14.84 -6.59 -6.84
N ILE A 156 -14.14 -7.03 -7.87
CA ILE A 156 -14.31 -6.61 -9.26
C ILE A 156 -14.46 -7.84 -10.16
N ALA A 157 -15.06 -7.64 -11.32
CA ALA A 157 -14.94 -8.61 -12.40
C ALA A 157 -13.50 -8.57 -12.96
N PRO A 158 -12.93 -9.69 -13.41
CA PRO A 158 -11.58 -9.73 -13.96
C PRO A 158 -11.32 -8.71 -15.09
N ALA A 159 -12.35 -8.35 -15.86
CA ALA A 159 -12.26 -7.39 -16.95
C ALA A 159 -11.98 -5.93 -16.51
N PHE A 160 -12.00 -5.61 -15.22
CA PHE A 160 -11.80 -4.25 -14.71
C PHE A 160 -10.32 -3.87 -14.55
N LEU A 161 -9.43 -4.87 -14.56
CA LEU A 161 -8.00 -4.67 -14.54
C LEU A 161 -7.34 -5.55 -15.60
N GLN A 162 -6.57 -4.92 -16.46
CA GLN A 162 -5.78 -5.67 -17.44
C GLN A 162 -4.52 -6.22 -16.75
N ALA A 163 -4.27 -7.52 -16.90
CA ALA A 163 -3.10 -8.20 -16.35
C ALA A 163 -1.77 -7.69 -16.94
N THR A 164 -1.83 -6.97 -18.06
CA THR A 164 -0.67 -6.36 -18.71
C THR A 164 -0.95 -4.88 -18.91
N VAL A 165 -0.19 -4.03 -18.21
CA VAL A 165 -0.17 -2.59 -18.48
C VAL A 165 1.05 -2.32 -19.34
N VAL A 166 0.84 -2.10 -20.64
CA VAL A 166 1.91 -1.64 -21.52
C VAL A 166 2.14 -0.17 -21.18
N ALA A 167 3.25 0.12 -20.50
CA ALA A 167 3.76 1.49 -20.43
C ALA A 167 3.99 1.95 -21.87
N ARG A 168 3.18 2.90 -22.34
CA ARG A 168 3.45 3.63 -23.58
C ARG A 168 4.41 4.77 -23.28
#